data_AF-A0A376EEX6-F1
#
_entry.id   AF-A0A376EEX6-F1
#
_cell.length_a   1.000
_cell.length_b   1.000
_cell.length_c   1.000
_cell.angle_alpha   90.00
_cell.angle_beta   90.00
_cell.angle_gamma   90.00
#
_symmetry.space_group_name_H-M   'P 1'
#
loop_
_entity.id
_entity.type
_entity.pdbx_description
1 polymer ?
#
loop_
_entity_poly.entity_id
_entity_poly.type
_entity_poly.pdbx_seq_one_letter_code
_entity_poly.pdbx_strand_id
1 'polypeptide(L)'
;MSILHKAKDYVEILFKDKLSSVYFYHNFIHTTYTVNKAEEIMRNTSVSEEDQEKVLLALWFHDTGYVECAQNHEEKGVTILADFLKQENYPESYIEDVSRLILATKITYEPQNLLEKIVKDADCSHFASHDYNDISDALRKEWELTNVRCFSNEEWNAGNLDMLKNRHHYYTDYAKENWEPLKKKNIKKIEKKLEKEEDKKEDKKESSDNKKEPKEAKSDRSVDTLFRVTLNNHTRLSDIADSKANILLSVNAIIISVCLSVLVPKLDTPKNAHLIIPSFVLLLSSVFDDYICDTVYKTECNQN
;
A
#
# COMPACT_ATOMS: atom_id res chain seq x y z
N MET A 1 -6.05 -2.89 21.82
CA MET A 1 -5.50 -2.97 20.45
C MET A 1 -4.15 -2.25 20.50
N SER A 2 -3.06 -2.86 20.04
CA SER A 2 -1.74 -2.20 20.08
C SER A 2 -1.70 -1.01 19.11
N ILE A 3 -0.81 -0.05 19.34
CA ILE A 3 -0.65 1.11 18.46
C ILE A 3 -0.31 0.69 17.02
N LEU A 4 0.46 -0.39 16.85
CA LEU A 4 0.81 -0.93 15.53
C LEU A 4 -0.41 -1.47 14.75
N HIS A 5 -1.38 -2.09 15.45
CA HIS A 5 -2.62 -2.51 14.80
C HIS A 5 -3.45 -1.29 14.37
N LYS A 6 -3.54 -0.27 15.23
CA LYS A 6 -4.23 0.98 14.89
C LYS A 6 -3.57 1.70 13.72
N ALA A 7 -2.24 1.74 13.68
CA ALA A 7 -1.46 2.34 12.61
C ALA A 7 -1.72 1.62 11.28
N LYS A 8 -1.66 0.29 11.26
CA LYS A 8 -2.00 -0.52 10.09
C LYS A 8 -3.41 -0.20 9.57
N ASP A 9 -4.41 -0.28 10.45
CA ASP A 9 -5.81 -0.05 10.07
C ASP A 9 -6.02 1.38 9.56
N TYR A 10 -5.39 2.36 10.19
CA TYR A 10 -5.41 3.76 9.75
C TYR A 10 -4.82 3.92 8.34
N VAL A 11 -3.65 3.35 8.08
CA VAL A 11 -2.95 3.45 6.78
C VAL A 11 -3.71 2.71 5.69
N GLU A 12 -4.29 1.54 6.00
CA GLU A 12 -5.13 0.78 5.06
C GLU A 12 -6.33 1.61 4.60
N ILE A 13 -7.04 2.23 5.54
CA ILE A 13 -8.17 3.11 5.24
C ILE A 13 -7.71 4.36 4.47
N LEU A 14 -6.63 5.00 4.92
CA LEU A 14 -6.09 6.20 4.29
C LEU A 14 -5.75 5.94 2.81
N PHE A 15 -5.05 4.86 2.51
CA PHE A 15 -4.73 4.53 1.12
C PHE A 15 -5.94 4.10 0.32
N LYS A 16 -6.86 3.34 0.90
CA LYS A 16 -8.10 2.95 0.21
C LYS A 16 -8.92 4.18 -0.20
N ASP A 17 -9.01 5.18 0.67
CA ASP A 17 -9.90 6.32 0.49
C ASP A 17 -9.25 7.50 -0.25
N LYS A 18 -7.92 7.65 -0.16
CA LYS A 18 -7.21 8.86 -0.64
C LYS A 18 -6.08 8.60 -1.63
N LEU A 19 -5.50 7.41 -1.68
CA LEU A 19 -4.40 7.16 -2.61
C LEU A 19 -4.93 7.02 -4.03
N SER A 20 -4.35 7.78 -4.95
CA SER A 20 -4.70 7.66 -6.37
C SER A 20 -4.33 6.27 -6.92
N SER A 21 -5.20 5.72 -7.76
CA SER A 21 -4.99 4.41 -8.41
C SER A 21 -3.80 4.36 -9.37
N VAL A 22 -3.13 5.49 -9.62
CA VAL A 22 -1.89 5.58 -10.40
C VAL A 22 -0.65 5.13 -9.62
N TYR A 23 -0.74 4.99 -8.29
CA TYR A 23 0.36 4.52 -7.45
C TYR A 23 0.43 2.98 -7.41
N PHE A 24 1.08 2.41 -8.42
CA PHE A 24 1.25 0.96 -8.58
C PHE A 24 2.31 0.36 -7.65
N TYR A 25 3.28 1.17 -7.20
CA TYR A 25 4.35 0.73 -6.31
C TYR A 25 4.10 1.23 -4.89
N HIS A 26 3.97 2.54 -4.67
CA HIS A 26 3.82 3.12 -3.33
C HIS A 26 2.37 2.98 -2.82
N ASN A 27 2.00 1.77 -2.41
CA ASN A 27 0.67 1.42 -1.91
C ASN A 27 0.74 0.52 -0.67
N PHE A 28 -0.43 0.16 -0.13
CA PHE A 28 -0.54 -0.63 1.09
C PHE A 28 0.21 -1.98 1.05
N ILE A 29 0.32 -2.61 -0.13
CA ILE A 29 1.05 -3.88 -0.28
C ILE A 29 2.55 -3.65 -0.10
N HIS A 30 3.08 -2.59 -0.69
CA HIS A 30 4.48 -2.19 -0.49
C HIS A 30 4.76 -1.84 0.98
N THR A 31 3.93 -1.00 1.60
CA THR A 31 4.08 -0.63 3.01
C THR A 31 4.06 -1.85 3.94
N THR A 32 3.14 -2.79 3.70
CA THR A 32 3.10 -4.05 4.46
C THR A 32 4.38 -4.88 4.24
N TYR A 33 4.90 -4.91 3.02
CA TYR A 33 6.14 -5.61 2.69
C TYR A 33 7.35 -5.02 3.43
N THR A 34 7.49 -3.69 3.47
CA THR A 34 8.60 -3.03 4.17
C THR A 34 8.55 -3.27 5.68
N VAL A 35 7.36 -3.19 6.28
CA VAL A 35 7.14 -3.53 7.70
C VAL A 35 7.58 -4.96 8.00
N ASN A 36 7.15 -5.95 7.21
CA ASN A 36 7.54 -7.35 7.38
C ASN A 36 9.07 -7.54 7.26
N LYS A 37 9.73 -6.76 6.41
CA LYS A 37 11.18 -6.81 6.19
C LYS A 37 11.96 -6.18 7.33
N ALA A 38 11.44 -5.12 7.96
CA ALA A 38 12.01 -4.60 9.18
C ALA A 38 11.90 -5.60 10.34
N GLU A 39 10.76 -6.28 10.50
CA GLU A 39 10.63 -7.35 11.49
C GLU A 39 11.63 -8.48 11.24
N GLU A 40 11.90 -8.85 9.98
CA GLU A 40 12.93 -9.82 9.61
C GLU A 40 14.33 -9.40 10.08
N ILE A 41 14.70 -8.14 9.87
CA ILE A 41 15.97 -7.59 10.35
C ILE A 41 16.02 -7.57 11.88
N MET A 42 14.97 -7.09 12.54
CA MET A 42 14.92 -6.91 14.00
C MET A 42 14.84 -8.24 14.75
N ARG A 43 14.33 -9.32 14.15
CA ARG A 43 14.46 -10.68 14.71
C ARG A 43 15.90 -11.15 14.81
N ASN A 44 16.80 -10.58 14.00
CA ASN A 44 18.22 -10.95 13.94
C ASN A 44 19.14 -9.83 14.46
N THR A 45 18.59 -8.76 15.02
CA THR A 45 19.32 -7.58 15.49
C THR A 45 18.82 -7.20 16.88
N SER A 46 19.71 -6.94 17.83
CA SER A 46 19.30 -6.52 19.18
C SER A 46 18.72 -5.10 19.17
N VAL A 47 17.39 -4.99 19.30
CA VAL A 47 16.64 -3.73 19.34
C VAL A 47 15.61 -3.81 20.46
N SER A 48 15.45 -2.74 21.25
CA SER A 48 14.47 -2.69 22.34
C SER A 48 13.03 -2.76 21.80
N GLU A 49 12.06 -3.20 22.61
CA GLU A 49 10.66 -3.26 22.18
C GLU A 49 10.11 -1.88 21.78
N GLU A 50 10.51 -0.83 22.51
CA GLU A 50 10.13 0.56 22.20
C GLU A 50 10.70 0.99 20.84
N ASP A 51 11.97 0.70 20.57
CA ASP A 51 12.60 1.06 19.31
C ASP A 51 12.06 0.24 18.12
N GLN A 52 11.68 -1.03 18.35
CA GLN A 52 10.99 -1.83 17.35
C GLN A 52 9.64 -1.19 16.99
N GLU A 53 8.86 -0.76 17.99
CA GLU A 53 7.60 -0.05 17.76
C GLU A 53 7.82 1.23 16.94
N LYS A 54 8.84 2.03 17.25
CA LYS A 54 9.20 3.25 16.49
C LYS A 54 9.53 2.95 15.04
N VAL A 55 10.34 1.92 14.77
CA VAL A 55 10.70 1.50 13.40
C VAL A 55 9.47 1.07 12.61
N LEU A 56 8.59 0.26 13.21
CA LEU A 56 7.39 -0.23 12.53
C LEU A 56 6.38 0.89 12.29
N LEU A 57 6.21 1.83 13.24
CA LEU A 57 5.38 3.02 13.03
C LEU A 57 5.94 3.88 11.89
N ALA A 58 7.25 4.12 11.86
CA ALA A 58 7.85 4.88 10.76
C ALA A 58 7.56 4.23 9.40
N LEU A 59 7.71 2.91 9.29
CA LEU A 59 7.46 2.20 8.04
C LEU A 59 5.98 2.09 7.69
N TRP A 60 5.04 2.09 8.64
CA TRP A 60 3.62 2.21 8.30
C TRP A 60 3.30 3.56 7.66
N PHE A 61 3.98 4.63 8.08
CA PHE A 61 3.64 5.99 7.66
C PHE A 61 4.56 6.60 6.58
N HIS A 62 5.71 6.00 6.25
CA HIS A 62 6.71 6.63 5.38
C HIS A 62 6.16 7.08 4.01
N ASP A 63 5.31 6.26 3.40
CA ASP A 63 4.70 6.52 2.09
C ASP A 63 3.34 7.20 2.17
N THR A 64 2.82 7.49 3.37
CA THR A 64 1.47 8.06 3.50
C THR A 64 1.34 9.43 2.85
N GLY A 65 2.44 10.16 2.68
CA GLY A 65 2.45 11.44 1.97
C GLY A 65 2.07 11.37 0.49
N TYR A 66 2.16 10.20 -0.16
CA TYR A 66 1.75 10.04 -1.55
C TYR A 66 0.25 10.28 -1.79
N VAL A 67 -0.58 10.25 -0.75
CA VAL A 67 -1.99 10.65 -0.85
C VAL A 67 -2.17 12.15 -1.14
N GLU A 68 -1.17 12.98 -0.82
CA GLU A 68 -1.17 14.40 -1.13
C GLU A 68 -0.34 14.69 -2.38
N CYS A 69 0.94 14.29 -2.39
CA CYS A 69 1.85 14.51 -3.49
C CYS A 69 3.12 13.66 -3.39
N ALA A 70 3.76 13.38 -4.53
CA ALA A 70 5.04 12.65 -4.57
C ALA A 70 6.24 13.50 -4.10
N GLN A 71 6.18 14.82 -4.29
CA GLN A 71 7.26 15.72 -3.90
C GLN A 71 7.25 15.94 -2.38
N ASN A 72 8.35 15.63 -1.70
CA ASN A 72 8.47 15.72 -0.24
C ASN A 72 7.39 14.89 0.48
N HIS A 73 7.08 13.71 -0.07
CA HIS A 73 6.08 12.80 0.52
C HIS A 73 6.51 12.35 1.92
N GLU A 74 7.81 12.29 2.22
CA GLU A 74 8.30 11.94 3.55
C GLU A 74 7.88 12.99 4.61
N GLU A 75 8.02 14.29 4.32
CA GLU A 75 7.53 15.36 5.21
C GLU A 75 6.01 15.34 5.41
N LYS A 76 5.28 15.00 4.34
CA LYS A 76 3.83 14.84 4.42
C LYS A 76 3.45 13.63 5.25
N GLY A 77 4.16 12.50 5.09
CA GLY A 77 4.00 11.32 5.92
C GLY A 77 4.30 11.59 7.39
N VAL A 78 5.31 12.41 7.70
CA VAL A 78 5.57 12.89 9.06
C VAL A 78 4.39 13.68 9.63
N THR A 79 3.77 14.54 8.83
CA THR A 79 2.60 15.32 9.26
C THR A 79 1.44 14.40 9.63
N ILE A 80 1.14 13.42 8.77
CA ILE A 80 0.08 12.43 8.98
C ILE A 80 0.36 11.56 10.23
N LEU A 81 1.61 11.09 10.38
CA LEU A 81 2.04 10.33 11.56
C LEU A 81 1.87 11.15 12.84
N ALA A 82 2.32 12.41 12.83
CA ALA A 82 2.29 13.27 14.00
C ALA A 82 0.84 13.50 14.46
N ASP A 83 -0.08 13.74 13.54
CA ASP A 83 -1.50 13.90 13.86
C ASP A 83 -2.10 12.60 14.41
N PHE A 84 -1.78 11.45 13.83
CA PHE A 84 -2.21 10.14 14.32
C PHE A 84 -1.72 9.88 15.76
N LEU A 85 -0.42 10.06 16.02
CA LEU A 85 0.17 9.80 17.34
C LEU A 85 -0.28 10.81 18.41
N LYS A 86 -0.56 12.07 18.03
CA LYS A 86 -1.16 13.06 18.93
C LYS A 86 -2.55 12.66 19.38
N GLN A 87 -3.38 12.13 18.48
CA GLN A 87 -4.71 11.60 18.82
C GLN A 87 -4.63 10.39 19.77
N GLU A 88 -3.56 9.61 19.65
CA GLU A 88 -3.26 8.47 20.52
C GLU A 88 -2.52 8.87 21.82
N ASN A 89 -2.34 10.17 22.08
CA ASN A 89 -1.73 10.75 23.28
C ASN A 89 -0.25 10.36 23.51
N TYR A 90 0.52 10.12 22.45
CA TYR A 90 1.97 9.93 22.54
C TYR A 90 2.69 11.27 22.77
N PRO A 91 3.80 11.28 23.54
CA PRO A 91 4.55 12.50 23.83
C PRO A 91 5.28 13.02 22.58
N GLU A 92 5.45 14.35 22.48
CA GLU A 92 6.09 14.99 21.33
C GLU A 92 7.50 14.43 21.05
N SER A 93 8.28 14.13 22.09
CA SER A 93 9.62 13.54 21.93
C SER A 93 9.60 12.18 21.22
N TYR A 94 8.56 11.37 21.46
CA TYR A 94 8.40 10.09 20.76
C TYR A 94 7.99 10.31 19.31
N ILE A 95 7.10 11.27 19.06
CA ILE A 95 6.69 11.65 17.70
C ILE A 95 7.89 12.14 16.89
N GLU A 96 8.74 12.97 17.49
CA GLU A 96 10.00 13.44 16.87
C GLU A 96 10.94 12.29 16.54
N ASP A 97 11.10 11.31 17.45
CA ASP A 97 11.92 10.12 17.21
C ASP A 97 11.44 9.34 15.98
N VAL A 98 10.14 9.03 15.89
CA VAL A 98 9.57 8.30 14.74
C VAL A 98 9.60 9.15 13.47
N SER A 99 9.39 10.45 13.58
CA SER A 99 9.44 11.38 12.44
C SER A 99 10.83 11.41 11.80
N ARG A 100 11.90 11.38 12.60
CA ARG A 100 13.28 11.29 12.08
C ARG A 100 13.51 10.00 11.31
N LEU A 101 12.89 8.89 11.72
CA LEU A 101 12.98 7.62 11.00
C LEU A 101 12.27 7.67 9.64
N ILE A 102 11.11 8.31 9.54
CA ILE A 102 10.45 8.55 8.24
C ILE A 102 11.33 9.42 7.35
N LEU A 103 11.85 10.53 7.86
CA LEU A 103 12.70 11.42 7.06
C LEU A 103 13.99 10.74 6.59
N ALA A 104 14.44 9.69 7.28
CA ALA A 104 15.59 8.91 6.88
C ALA A 104 15.33 8.03 5.64
N THR A 105 14.08 7.79 5.21
CA THR A 105 13.81 7.00 3.99
C THR A 105 14.25 7.73 2.72
N LYS A 106 14.25 9.07 2.73
CA LYS A 106 14.72 9.93 1.63
C LYS A 106 15.95 9.39 0.92
N ILE A 107 15.85 9.19 -0.39
CA ILE A 107 16.87 8.51 -1.20
C ILE A 107 18.30 9.03 -1.01
N THR A 108 18.49 10.33 -0.76
CA THR A 108 19.81 10.97 -0.58
C THR A 108 20.32 11.01 0.86
N TYR A 109 19.51 10.59 1.83
CA TYR A 109 19.86 10.61 3.24
C TYR A 109 20.69 9.39 3.63
N GLU A 110 21.77 9.61 4.38
CA GLU A 110 22.62 8.55 4.93
C GLU A 110 22.24 8.26 6.39
N PRO A 111 21.93 7.00 6.76
CA PRO A 111 21.48 6.65 8.10
C PRO A 111 22.59 6.80 9.15
N GLN A 112 22.27 7.48 10.25
CA GLN A 112 23.22 7.87 11.31
C GLN A 112 23.23 6.90 12.50
N ASN A 113 22.16 6.14 12.71
CA ASN A 113 22.02 5.20 13.81
C ASN A 113 21.41 3.87 13.35
N LEU A 114 21.35 2.89 14.26
CA LEU A 114 20.87 1.55 13.94
C LEU A 114 19.43 1.53 13.43
N LEU A 115 18.53 2.31 14.00
CA LEU A 115 17.11 2.32 13.62
C LEU A 115 16.92 2.88 12.21
N GLU A 116 17.64 3.95 11.88
CA GLU A 116 17.65 4.50 10.52
C GLU A 116 18.20 3.50 9.50
N LYS A 117 19.23 2.72 9.87
CA LYS A 117 19.75 1.65 9.00
C LYS A 117 18.71 0.56 8.75
N ILE A 118 17.95 0.17 9.79
CA ILE A 118 16.90 -0.84 9.67
C ILE A 118 15.78 -0.33 8.74
N VAL A 119 15.32 0.91 8.93
CA VAL A 119 14.28 1.53 8.09
C VAL A 119 14.73 1.62 6.63
N LYS A 120 15.96 2.12 6.39
CA LYS A 120 16.56 2.19 5.04
C LYS A 120 16.62 0.84 4.35
N ASP A 121 17.15 -0.18 5.05
CA ASP A 121 17.29 -1.51 4.47
C ASP A 121 15.91 -2.14 4.19
N ALA A 122 14.96 -1.98 5.11
CA ALA A 122 13.61 -2.52 4.97
C ALA A 122 12.86 -1.89 3.78
N ASP A 123 12.97 -0.57 3.60
CA ASP A 123 12.40 0.17 2.48
C ASP A 123 13.01 -0.26 1.13
N CYS A 124 14.34 -0.38 1.08
CA CYS A 124 15.09 -0.85 -0.10
C CYS A 124 15.18 -2.38 -0.23
N SER A 125 14.45 -3.15 0.57
CA SER A 125 14.54 -4.62 0.62
C SER A 125 14.14 -5.29 -0.69
N HIS A 126 13.27 -4.64 -1.47
CA HIS A 126 12.81 -5.13 -2.77
C HIS A 126 13.95 -5.31 -3.80
N PHE A 127 15.09 -4.64 -3.63
CA PHE A 127 16.29 -4.86 -4.45
C PHE A 127 16.84 -6.29 -4.37
N ALA A 128 16.58 -6.98 -3.25
CA ALA A 128 16.91 -8.39 -3.05
C ALA A 128 15.76 -9.35 -3.38
N SER A 129 14.59 -8.85 -3.79
CA SER A 129 13.43 -9.69 -4.11
C SER A 129 13.66 -10.55 -5.34
N HIS A 130 13.10 -11.75 -5.36
CA HIS A 130 13.04 -12.58 -6.56
C HIS A 130 12.19 -11.95 -7.67
N ASP A 131 11.20 -11.16 -7.27
CA ASP A 131 10.23 -10.48 -8.13
C ASP A 131 10.65 -9.04 -8.46
N TYR A 132 11.93 -8.71 -8.27
CA TYR A 132 12.47 -7.35 -8.47
C TYR A 132 12.09 -6.74 -9.83
N ASN A 133 12.05 -7.54 -10.91
CA ASN A 133 11.66 -7.02 -12.23
C ASN A 133 10.21 -6.53 -12.24
N ASP A 134 9.29 -7.29 -11.65
CA ASP A 134 7.86 -6.95 -11.64
C ASP A 134 7.62 -5.72 -10.76
N ILE A 135 8.33 -5.65 -9.62
CA ILE A 135 8.32 -4.50 -8.72
C ILE A 135 8.88 -3.25 -9.42
N SER A 136 10.00 -3.38 -10.12
CA SER A 136 10.63 -2.31 -10.89
C SER A 136 9.72 -1.85 -12.04
N ASP A 137 9.04 -2.76 -12.73
CA ASP A 137 8.08 -2.41 -13.78
C ASP A 137 6.84 -1.68 -13.21
N ALA A 138 6.37 -2.05 -12.02
CA ALA A 138 5.31 -1.32 -11.33
C ALA A 138 5.73 0.13 -11.00
N LEU A 139 6.95 0.31 -10.47
CA LEU A 139 7.51 1.64 -10.20
C LEU A 139 7.67 2.46 -11.48
N ARG A 140 8.15 1.85 -12.57
CA ARG A 140 8.23 2.52 -13.87
C ARG A 140 6.87 3.02 -14.34
N LYS A 141 5.84 2.18 -14.20
CA LYS A 141 4.50 2.53 -14.66
C LYS A 141 3.91 3.67 -13.84
N GLU A 142 4.14 3.66 -12.54
CA GLU A 142 3.78 4.76 -11.66
C GLU A 142 4.45 6.07 -12.09
N TRP A 143 5.77 6.06 -12.36
CA TRP A 143 6.49 7.26 -12.82
C TRP A 143 6.02 7.81 -14.16
N GLU A 144 5.57 6.93 -15.06
CA GLU A 144 4.94 7.31 -16.32
C GLU A 144 3.60 8.03 -16.08
N LEU A 145 2.76 7.49 -15.20
CA LEU A 145 1.40 8.02 -14.95
C LEU A 145 1.39 9.26 -14.06
N THR A 146 2.41 9.43 -13.22
CA THR A 146 2.60 10.61 -12.36
C THR A 146 3.38 11.73 -13.05
N ASN A 147 3.65 11.60 -14.36
CA ASN A 147 4.40 12.56 -15.18
C ASN A 147 5.82 12.87 -14.64
N VAL A 148 6.42 11.95 -13.89
CA VAL A 148 7.81 12.09 -13.42
C VAL A 148 8.75 11.99 -14.62
N ARG A 149 8.68 10.86 -15.36
CA ARG A 149 9.40 10.65 -16.62
C ARG A 149 8.97 9.34 -17.29
N CYS A 150 8.91 9.35 -18.61
CA CYS A 150 8.78 8.14 -19.42
C CYS A 150 10.16 7.58 -19.77
N PHE A 151 10.37 6.29 -19.58
CA PHE A 151 11.64 5.61 -19.86
C PHE A 151 11.44 4.52 -20.91
N SER A 152 12.35 4.45 -21.89
CA SER A 152 12.52 3.24 -22.69
C SER A 152 12.97 2.07 -21.81
N ASN A 153 12.84 0.83 -22.31
CA ASN A 153 13.34 -0.36 -21.59
C ASN A 153 14.83 -0.25 -21.26
N GLU A 154 15.62 0.24 -22.22
CA GLU A 154 17.07 0.38 -22.08
C GLU A 154 17.44 1.42 -21.03
N GLU A 155 16.85 2.63 -21.09
CA GLU A 155 17.09 3.66 -20.08
C GLU A 155 16.65 3.21 -18.68
N TRP A 156 15.52 2.50 -18.59
CA TRP A 156 15.03 1.98 -17.32
C TRP A 156 15.99 0.94 -16.73
N ASN A 157 16.40 -0.05 -17.53
CA ASN A 157 17.33 -1.09 -17.11
C ASN A 157 18.70 -0.49 -16.73
N ALA A 158 19.21 0.47 -17.50
CA ALA A 158 20.46 1.17 -17.20
C ALA A 158 20.36 1.98 -15.89
N GLY A 159 19.26 2.70 -15.66
CA GLY A 159 19.02 3.44 -14.43
C GLY A 159 18.90 2.54 -13.20
N ASN A 160 18.20 1.40 -13.33
CA ASN A 160 18.12 0.40 -12.26
C ASN A 160 19.50 -0.22 -11.97
N LEU A 161 20.30 -0.47 -13.00
CA LEU A 161 21.66 -0.99 -12.83
C LEU A 161 22.56 0.01 -12.08
N ASP A 162 22.50 1.29 -12.44
CA ASP A 162 23.23 2.37 -11.74
C ASP A 162 22.77 2.48 -10.27
N MET A 163 21.46 2.44 -10.04
CA MET A 163 20.87 2.48 -8.69
C MET A 163 21.39 1.32 -7.83
N LEU A 164 21.29 0.08 -8.31
CA LEU A 164 21.65 -1.12 -7.56
C LEU A 164 23.17 -1.26 -7.31
N LYS A 165 24.00 -0.80 -8.27
CA LYS A 165 25.46 -0.94 -8.19
C LYS A 165 26.15 0.22 -7.49
N ASN A 166 25.76 1.44 -7.83
CA ASN A 166 26.56 2.63 -7.54
C ASN A 166 25.92 3.53 -6.48
N ARG A 167 24.58 3.52 -6.36
CA ARG A 167 23.86 4.43 -5.46
C ARG A 167 23.37 3.78 -4.18
N HIS A 168 23.07 2.48 -4.22
CA HIS A 168 22.50 1.77 -3.07
C HIS A 168 23.45 0.73 -2.47
N HIS A 169 23.57 0.76 -1.14
CA HIS A 169 24.17 -0.30 -0.33
C HIS A 169 23.32 -0.62 0.90
N TYR A 170 23.34 -1.88 1.34
CA TYR A 170 22.73 -2.28 2.59
C TYR A 170 23.59 -1.87 3.79
N TYR A 171 22.93 -1.51 4.89
CA TYR A 171 23.58 -0.91 6.06
C TYR A 171 23.70 -1.86 7.25
N THR A 172 22.66 -2.62 7.55
CA THR A 172 22.63 -3.62 8.63
C THR A 172 23.43 -4.85 8.26
N ASP A 173 24.03 -5.50 9.25
CA ASP A 173 24.83 -6.71 9.02
C ASP A 173 23.97 -7.84 8.46
N TYR A 174 22.72 -7.95 8.93
CA TYR A 174 21.74 -8.90 8.41
C TYR A 174 21.50 -8.72 6.90
N ALA A 175 21.17 -7.50 6.44
CA ALA A 175 20.90 -7.24 5.04
C ALA A 175 22.14 -7.41 4.16
N LYS A 176 23.33 -7.03 4.66
CA LYS A 176 24.59 -7.28 3.96
C LYS A 176 24.86 -8.77 3.75
N GLU A 177 24.60 -9.60 4.75
CA GLU A 177 24.84 -11.04 4.66
C GLU A 177 23.79 -11.75 3.79
N ASN A 178 22.51 -11.41 3.98
CA ASN A 178 21.40 -12.18 3.42
C ASN A 178 20.85 -11.60 2.11
N TRP A 179 20.87 -10.27 1.94
CA TRP A 179 20.20 -9.59 0.83
C TRP A 179 21.17 -9.11 -0.24
N GLU A 180 22.40 -8.72 0.11
CA GLU A 180 23.43 -8.32 -0.87
C GLU A 180 23.72 -9.42 -1.92
N PRO A 181 23.80 -10.73 -1.59
CA PRO A 181 23.95 -11.78 -2.60
C PRO A 181 22.76 -11.89 -3.55
N LEU A 182 21.54 -11.60 -3.08
CA LEU A 182 20.33 -11.60 -3.89
C LEU A 182 20.26 -10.37 -4.80
N LYS A 183 20.61 -9.18 -4.28
CA LYS A 183 20.80 -7.96 -5.08
C LYS A 183 21.78 -8.19 -6.22
N LYS A 184 22.93 -8.84 -5.95
CA LYS A 184 23.91 -9.22 -6.98
C LYS A 184 23.36 -10.17 -8.03
N LYS A 185 22.46 -11.10 -7.67
CA LYS A 185 21.77 -11.95 -8.65
C LYS A 185 20.85 -11.12 -9.56
N ASN A 186 20.13 -10.14 -9.00
CA ASN A 186 19.27 -9.25 -9.77
C ASN A 186 20.08 -8.35 -10.72
N ILE A 187 21.19 -7.77 -10.25
CA ILE A 187 22.14 -7.03 -11.09
C ILE A 187 22.55 -7.86 -12.32
N LYS A 188 22.99 -9.12 -12.13
CA LYS A 188 23.36 -10.00 -13.24
C LYS A 188 22.22 -10.31 -14.21
N LYS A 189 20.97 -10.34 -13.73
CA LYS A 189 19.80 -10.53 -14.61
C LYS A 189 19.59 -9.30 -15.50
N ILE A 190 19.77 -8.09 -14.96
CA ILE A 190 19.61 -6.82 -15.71
C ILE A 190 20.74 -6.66 -16.72
N GLU A 191 22.00 -6.93 -16.33
CA GLU A 191 23.15 -6.91 -17.25
C GLU A 191 22.91 -7.80 -18.47
N LYS A 192 22.49 -9.05 -18.24
CA LYS A 192 22.14 -9.98 -19.32
C LYS A 192 20.96 -9.53 -20.19
N LYS A 193 20.05 -8.71 -19.66
CA LYS A 193 18.96 -8.14 -20.47
C LYS A 193 19.51 -7.06 -21.40
N LEU A 194 20.38 -6.19 -20.89
CA LEU A 194 21.03 -5.12 -21.66
C LEU A 194 21.93 -5.68 -22.77
N GLU A 195 22.80 -6.66 -22.45
CA GLU A 195 23.65 -7.33 -23.45
C GLU A 195 22.83 -7.91 -24.61
N LYS A 196 21.73 -8.63 -24.30
CA LYS A 196 20.84 -9.20 -25.32
C LYS A 196 20.10 -8.14 -26.16
N GLU A 197 19.89 -6.95 -25.62
CA GLU A 197 19.27 -5.85 -26.35
C GLU A 197 20.27 -5.18 -27.29
N GLU A 198 21.55 -5.12 -26.89
CA GLU A 198 22.66 -4.66 -27.73
C GLU A 198 22.92 -5.63 -28.90
N ASP A 199 23.05 -6.94 -28.64
CA ASP A 199 23.27 -7.96 -29.66
C ASP A 199 22.17 -7.91 -30.75
N LYS A 200 20.90 -7.77 -30.34
CA LYS A 200 19.76 -7.66 -31.27
C LYS A 200 19.77 -6.38 -32.11
N LYS A 201 20.41 -5.30 -31.63
CA LYS A 201 20.57 -4.06 -32.40
C LYS A 201 21.71 -4.20 -33.41
N GLU A 202 22.77 -4.92 -33.07
CA GLU A 202 23.88 -5.23 -33.97
C GLU A 202 23.43 -6.17 -35.11
N ASP A 203 22.72 -7.26 -34.78
CA ASP A 203 22.13 -8.18 -35.77
C ASP A 203 21.14 -7.49 -36.73
N LYS A 204 20.40 -6.49 -36.23
CA LYS A 204 19.48 -5.67 -37.04
C LYS A 204 20.19 -4.64 -37.90
N LYS A 205 21.34 -4.11 -37.46
CA LYS A 205 22.14 -3.20 -38.28
C LYS A 205 22.80 -3.93 -39.45
N GLU A 206 23.28 -5.16 -39.26
CA GLU A 206 23.82 -5.98 -40.34
C GLU A 206 22.77 -6.43 -41.38
N SER A 207 21.49 -6.45 -41.01
CA SER A 207 20.38 -6.89 -41.89
C SER A 207 19.54 -5.74 -42.49
N SER A 208 19.91 -4.47 -42.28
CA SER A 208 19.09 -3.29 -42.64
C SER A 208 19.64 -2.41 -43.77
N ASP A 209 20.19 -3.02 -44.83
CA ASP A 209 20.44 -2.33 -46.11
C ASP A 209 19.17 -2.22 -46.99
N ASN A 210 17.98 -2.38 -46.42
CA ASN A 210 16.72 -2.06 -47.12
C ASN A 210 15.69 -1.42 -46.18
N LYS A 211 15.37 -0.16 -46.52
CA LYS A 211 14.43 0.74 -45.84
C LYS A 211 13.05 0.12 -45.58
N LYS A 212 12.51 0.34 -44.38
CA LYS A 212 11.11 0.74 -44.14
C LYS A 212 10.95 1.38 -42.75
N GLU A 213 10.10 2.39 -42.70
CA GLU A 213 9.84 3.31 -41.57
C GLU A 213 9.48 2.61 -40.25
N PRO A 214 9.73 3.27 -39.09
CA PRO A 214 9.46 2.69 -37.79
C PRO A 214 7.94 2.63 -37.55
N LYS A 215 7.41 1.42 -37.39
CA LYS A 215 6.08 1.24 -36.78
C LYS A 215 6.20 1.51 -35.28
N GLU A 216 5.32 2.38 -34.79
CA GLU A 216 5.16 2.69 -33.36
C GLU A 216 5.16 1.41 -32.52
N ALA A 217 5.93 1.46 -31.43
CA ALA A 217 6.09 0.38 -30.49
C ALA A 217 4.73 0.01 -29.89
N LYS A 218 4.30 -1.23 -30.11
CA LYS A 218 3.16 -1.80 -29.40
C LYS A 218 3.48 -1.84 -27.91
N SER A 219 2.93 -0.88 -27.18
CA SER A 219 2.39 -1.13 -25.84
C SER A 219 1.35 -2.27 -25.93
N ASP A 220 0.86 -2.75 -24.79
CA ASP A 220 -0.45 -3.43 -24.72
C ASP A 220 -0.50 -4.96 -24.83
N ARG A 221 0.13 -5.66 -23.87
CA ARG A 221 -0.51 -6.92 -23.42
C ARG A 221 -0.29 -7.21 -21.94
N SER A 222 0.92 -6.98 -21.44
CA SER A 222 1.23 -7.14 -20.02
C SER A 222 0.64 -5.99 -19.17
N VAL A 223 0.70 -4.76 -19.70
CA VAL A 223 0.14 -3.56 -19.07
C VAL A 223 -1.39 -3.61 -19.06
N ASP A 224 -2.01 -4.01 -20.16
CA ASP A 224 -3.46 -4.27 -20.23
C ASP A 224 -3.88 -5.35 -19.24
N THR A 225 -3.07 -6.40 -19.08
CA THR A 225 -3.38 -7.48 -18.12
C THR A 225 -3.29 -7.00 -16.68
N LEU A 226 -2.26 -6.22 -16.32
CA LEU A 226 -2.13 -5.64 -14.97
C LEU A 226 -3.22 -4.63 -14.68
N PHE A 227 -3.50 -3.71 -15.61
CA PHE A 227 -4.60 -2.74 -15.50
C PHE A 227 -5.94 -3.46 -15.33
N ARG A 228 -6.19 -4.49 -16.14
CA ARG A 228 -7.40 -5.32 -16.03
C ARG A 228 -7.47 -6.08 -14.71
N VAL A 229 -6.36 -6.63 -14.21
CA VAL A 229 -6.34 -7.35 -12.93
C VAL A 229 -6.58 -6.40 -11.75
N THR A 230 -5.91 -5.25 -11.71
CA THR A 230 -6.10 -4.26 -10.65
C THR A 230 -7.50 -3.64 -10.68
N LEU A 231 -8.01 -3.24 -11.85
CA LEU A 231 -9.38 -2.77 -11.98
C LEU A 231 -10.38 -3.86 -11.57
N ASN A 232 -10.20 -5.10 -12.03
CA ASN A 232 -11.10 -6.20 -11.66
C ASN A 232 -11.03 -6.54 -10.16
N ASN A 233 -9.89 -6.31 -9.51
CA ASN A 233 -9.79 -6.49 -8.06
C ASN A 233 -10.53 -5.37 -7.31
N HIS A 234 -10.42 -4.13 -7.75
CA HIS A 234 -11.19 -3.02 -7.19
C HIS A 234 -12.70 -3.18 -7.41
N THR A 235 -13.14 -3.53 -8.62
CA THR A 235 -14.57 -3.78 -8.88
C THR A 235 -15.07 -4.96 -8.05
N ARG A 236 -14.31 -6.05 -7.93
CA ARG A 236 -14.68 -7.17 -7.05
C ARG A 236 -14.78 -6.79 -5.58
N LEU A 237 -13.88 -5.96 -5.06
CA LEU A 237 -13.95 -5.49 -3.67
C LEU A 237 -15.18 -4.60 -3.46
N SER A 238 -15.51 -3.74 -4.43
CA SER A 238 -16.75 -2.94 -4.43
C SER A 238 -17.99 -3.83 -4.46
N ASP A 239 -18.04 -4.82 -5.36
CA ASP A 239 -19.15 -5.77 -5.46
C ASP A 239 -19.32 -6.60 -4.18
N ILE A 240 -18.22 -6.94 -3.50
CA ILE A 240 -18.27 -7.63 -2.19
C ILE A 240 -18.82 -6.69 -1.10
N ALA A 241 -18.50 -5.40 -1.13
CA ALA A 241 -19.06 -4.42 -0.20
C ALA A 241 -20.56 -4.20 -0.48
N ASP A 242 -20.95 -4.02 -1.75
CA ASP A 242 -22.33 -3.84 -2.17
C ASP A 242 -23.19 -5.08 -1.86
N SER A 243 -22.65 -6.28 -2.09
CA SER A 243 -23.36 -7.51 -1.71
C SER A 243 -23.52 -7.65 -0.20
N LYS A 244 -22.53 -7.26 0.61
CA LYS A 244 -22.67 -7.22 2.08
C LYS A 244 -23.71 -6.20 2.53
N ALA A 245 -23.73 -5.00 1.95
CA ALA A 245 -24.72 -3.95 2.25
C ALA A 245 -26.14 -4.40 1.86
N ASN A 246 -26.31 -5.00 0.69
CA ASN A 246 -27.60 -5.50 0.22
C ASN A 246 -28.10 -6.68 1.08
N ILE A 247 -27.21 -7.59 1.50
CA ILE A 247 -27.57 -8.65 2.46
C ILE A 247 -28.00 -8.04 3.80
N LEU A 248 -27.27 -7.05 4.32
CA LEU A 248 -27.60 -6.40 5.60
C LEU A 248 -28.98 -5.72 5.55
N LEU A 249 -29.26 -4.95 4.50
CA LEU A 249 -30.56 -4.31 4.28
C LEU A 249 -31.70 -5.34 4.16
N SER A 250 -31.49 -6.43 3.42
CA SER A 250 -32.52 -7.47 3.25
C SER A 250 -32.83 -8.21 4.54
N VAL A 251 -31.83 -8.49 5.37
CA VAL A 251 -32.00 -9.14 6.68
C VAL A 251 -32.72 -8.21 7.66
N ASN A 252 -32.33 -6.94 7.73
CA ASN A 252 -33.00 -5.94 8.57
C ASN A 252 -34.47 -5.73 8.16
N ALA A 253 -34.76 -5.69 6.85
CA ALA A 253 -36.13 -5.60 6.35
C ALA A 253 -36.98 -6.82 6.74
N ILE A 254 -36.41 -8.04 6.72
CA ILE A 254 -37.09 -9.25 7.18
C ILE A 254 -37.36 -9.18 8.69
N ILE A 255 -36.38 -8.75 9.49
CA ILE A 255 -36.52 -8.61 10.95
C ILE A 255 -37.65 -7.64 11.28
N ILE A 256 -37.69 -6.46 10.65
CA ILE A 256 -38.75 -5.47 10.83
C ILE A 256 -40.12 -6.04 10.44
N SER A 257 -40.21 -6.74 9.30
CA SER A 257 -41.44 -7.37 8.82
C SER A 257 -41.98 -8.43 9.81
N VAL A 258 -41.10 -9.28 10.35
CA VAL A 258 -41.47 -10.31 11.34
C VAL A 258 -41.84 -9.68 12.69
N CYS A 259 -41.10 -8.69 13.16
CA CYS A 259 -41.41 -7.96 14.39
C CYS A 259 -42.78 -7.28 14.30
N LEU A 260 -43.08 -6.58 13.20
CA LEU A 260 -44.37 -5.91 12.98
C LEU A 260 -45.54 -6.89 12.83
N SER A 261 -45.34 -8.03 12.15
CA SER A 261 -46.41 -9.00 11.89
C SER A 261 -46.68 -9.98 13.03
N VAL A 262 -45.65 -10.35 13.82
CA VAL A 262 -45.75 -11.41 14.84
C VAL A 262 -45.67 -10.88 16.26
N LEU A 263 -44.76 -9.93 16.53
CA LEU A 263 -44.55 -9.42 17.89
C LEU A 263 -45.54 -8.32 18.24
N VAL A 264 -45.72 -7.30 17.39
CA VAL A 264 -46.58 -6.15 17.69
C VAL A 264 -48.01 -6.56 18.10
N PRO A 265 -48.70 -7.48 17.42
CA PRO A 265 -50.05 -7.92 17.82
C PRO A 265 -50.09 -8.63 19.19
N LYS A 266 -48.96 -9.15 19.69
CA LYS A 266 -48.86 -9.88 20.97
C LYS A 266 -48.49 -8.99 22.16
N LEU A 267 -48.11 -7.73 21.91
CA LEU A 267 -47.67 -6.78 22.95
C LEU A 267 -48.86 -6.21 23.76
N ASP A 268 -50.08 -6.24 23.24
CA ASP A 268 -51.31 -5.80 23.94
C ASP A 268 -51.78 -6.78 25.03
N THR A 269 -51.12 -7.93 25.20
CA THR A 269 -51.49 -8.92 26.22
C THR A 269 -50.65 -8.71 27.50
N PRO A 270 -51.27 -8.54 28.70
CA PRO A 270 -50.56 -8.27 29.96
C PRO A 270 -49.50 -9.31 30.36
N LYS A 271 -49.62 -10.56 29.89
CA LYS A 271 -48.63 -11.63 30.10
C LYS A 271 -47.34 -11.45 29.30
N ASN A 272 -47.37 -10.69 28.21
CA ASN A 272 -46.26 -10.50 27.28
C ASN A 272 -45.53 -9.16 27.47
N ALA A 273 -45.81 -8.43 28.56
CA ALA A 273 -45.19 -7.13 28.84
C ALA A 273 -43.65 -7.19 28.90
N HIS A 274 -43.09 -8.35 29.27
CA HIS A 274 -41.63 -8.59 29.28
C HIS A 274 -40.98 -8.58 27.89
N LEU A 275 -41.77 -8.75 26.82
CA LEU A 275 -41.29 -8.74 25.42
C LEU A 275 -41.24 -7.32 24.82
N ILE A 276 -41.81 -6.31 25.49
CA ILE A 276 -41.86 -4.93 24.98
C ILE A 276 -40.45 -4.34 24.84
N ILE A 277 -39.62 -4.44 25.90
CA ILE A 277 -38.28 -3.84 25.91
C ILE A 277 -37.36 -4.48 24.85
N PRO A 278 -37.23 -5.83 24.76
CA PRO A 278 -36.42 -6.45 23.72
C PRO A 278 -36.90 -6.14 22.30
N SER A 279 -38.21 -6.05 22.06
CA SER A 279 -38.78 -5.72 20.74
C SER A 279 -38.40 -4.30 20.31
N PHE A 280 -38.46 -3.36 21.25
CA PHE A 280 -38.15 -1.96 20.98
C PHE A 280 -36.65 -1.77 20.71
N VAL A 281 -35.78 -2.47 21.47
CA VAL A 281 -34.34 -2.46 21.25
C VAL A 281 -33.98 -3.04 19.88
N LEU A 282 -34.58 -4.18 19.49
CA LEU A 282 -34.38 -4.80 18.18
C LEU A 282 -34.81 -3.89 17.02
N LEU A 283 -35.98 -3.25 17.13
CA LEU A 283 -36.47 -2.34 16.09
C LEU A 283 -35.59 -1.09 15.98
N LEU A 284 -35.17 -0.52 17.11
CA LEU A 284 -34.28 0.64 17.12
C LEU A 284 -32.91 0.31 16.54
N SER A 285 -32.32 -0.85 16.87
CA SER A 285 -31.03 -1.25 16.29
C SER A 285 -31.13 -1.43 14.78
N SER A 286 -32.18 -2.10 14.27
CA SER A 286 -32.34 -2.29 12.83
C SER A 286 -32.55 -0.98 12.07
N VAL A 287 -33.33 -0.04 12.61
CA VAL A 287 -33.52 1.28 11.98
C VAL A 287 -32.24 2.11 12.02
N PHE A 288 -31.47 2.03 13.11
CA PHE A 288 -30.21 2.73 13.25
C PHE A 288 -29.15 2.18 12.27
N ASP A 289 -29.08 0.86 12.11
CA ASP A 289 -28.20 0.20 11.16
C ASP A 289 -28.54 0.59 9.71
N ASP A 290 -29.83 0.62 9.35
CA ASP A 290 -30.29 1.06 8.02
C ASP A 290 -29.97 2.55 7.77
N TYR A 291 -30.11 3.41 8.79
CA TYR A 291 -29.77 4.83 8.70
C TYR A 291 -28.27 5.06 8.50
N ILE A 292 -27.43 4.31 9.22
CA ILE A 292 -25.97 4.34 9.01
C ILE A 292 -25.63 3.86 7.60
N CYS A 293 -26.23 2.76 7.15
CA CYS A 293 -26.00 2.21 5.83
C CYS A 293 -26.36 3.23 4.72
N ASP A 294 -27.54 3.86 4.79
CA ASP A 294 -27.96 4.90 3.83
C ASP A 294 -27.08 6.16 3.88
N THR A 295 -26.66 6.58 5.07
CA THR A 295 -25.77 7.74 5.25
C THR A 295 -24.40 7.48 4.64
N VAL A 296 -23.83 6.29 4.87
CA VAL A 296 -22.55 5.88 4.28
C VAL A 296 -22.68 5.82 2.75
N TYR A 297 -23.75 5.19 2.23
CA TYR A 297 -23.98 5.05 0.79
C TYR A 297 -24.18 6.40 0.07
N LYS A 298 -24.91 7.35 0.68
CA LYS A 298 -25.09 8.70 0.12
C LYS A 298 -23.81 9.54 0.16
N THR A 299 -22.93 9.29 1.13
CA THR A 299 -21.65 9.99 1.23
C THR A 299 -20.69 9.51 0.13
N GLU A 300 -20.72 8.21 -0.21
CA GLU A 300 -19.96 7.64 -1.32
C GLU A 300 -20.50 8.06 -2.70
N CYS A 301 -21.82 8.10 -2.91
CA CYS A 301 -22.41 8.53 -4.18
C CYS A 301 -22.23 10.02 -4.51
N ASN A 302 -22.07 10.89 -3.51
CA ASN A 302 -21.83 12.33 -3.72
C ASN A 302 -20.35 12.68 -3.96
N GLN A 303 -19.44 11.69 -3.94
CA GLN A 303 -18.01 11.86 -4.21
C GLN A 303 -17.56 11.38 -5.59
N ASN A 304 -18.47 10.86 -6.42
CA ASN A 304 -18.27 10.56 -7.85
C ASN A 304 -18.99 11.58 -8.75
#